data_AF-A0A535Q6T4-F1
#
_entry.id   AF-A0A535Q6T4-F1
#
_cell.length_a   1.000
_cell.length_b   1.000
_cell.length_c   1.000
_cell.angle_alpha   90.00
_cell.angle_beta   90.00
_cell.angle_gamma   90.00
#
_symmetry.space_group_name_H-M   'P 1'
#
loop_
_entity.id
_entity.type
_entity.pdbx_description
1 polymer ?
#
loop_
_entity_poly.entity_id
_entity_poly.type
_entity_poly.pdbx_seq_one_letter_code
_entity_poly.pdbx_strand_id
1 'polypeptide(L)'
;MPPPRRRGNVSLVVVAGLCPRVREPPRPQPGTNSVSKQFELTVDRIKCDGRGLCAELLPELIRLDDWGYPILAAGVVPEHLIPLAQRAVEDCPVLAIALRRTHIKK
;
A
#
# COMPACT_ATOMS: atom_id res chain seq x y z
N MET A 1 -30.64 33.84 3.99
CA MET A 1 -31.15 34.29 2.68
C MET A 1 -30.00 35.02 1.95
N PRO A 2 -29.21 34.33 1.09
CA PRO A 2 -28.19 34.96 0.24
C PRO A 2 -28.80 35.51 -1.08
N PRO A 3 -28.16 36.48 -1.75
CA PRO A 3 -28.66 37.08 -2.98
C PRO A 3 -28.43 36.20 -4.22
N PRO A 4 -29.31 36.25 -5.24
CA PRO A 4 -29.08 35.62 -6.53
C PRO A 4 -28.46 36.62 -7.52
N ARG A 5 -27.31 36.28 -8.10
CA ARG A 5 -26.69 36.78 -9.36
C ARG A 5 -25.25 36.24 -9.37
N ARG A 6 -24.69 35.70 -10.44
CA ARG A 6 -24.75 36.03 -11.86
C ARG A 6 -24.39 34.76 -12.65
N ARG A 7 -25.13 34.46 -13.72
CA ARG A 7 -24.68 33.55 -14.79
C ARG A 7 -23.42 34.15 -15.42
N GLY A 8 -22.27 33.49 -15.20
CA GLY A 8 -21.06 33.71 -15.97
C GLY A 8 -20.94 32.61 -17.01
N ASN A 9 -21.35 32.89 -18.24
CA ASN A 9 -21.01 32.07 -19.40
C ASN A 9 -19.59 32.44 -19.82
N VAL A 10 -18.61 31.60 -19.46
CA VAL A 10 -17.23 31.76 -19.94
C VAL A 10 -17.01 30.77 -21.07
N SER A 11 -16.73 31.36 -22.22
CA SER A 11 -16.47 30.75 -23.51
C SER A 11 -15.51 29.57 -23.41
N LEU A 12 -15.98 28.39 -23.82
CA LEU A 12 -15.14 27.23 -24.05
C LEU A 12 -14.33 27.48 -25.31
N VAL A 13 -13.13 28.04 -25.15
CA VAL A 13 -12.12 28.07 -26.21
C VAL A 13 -11.45 26.70 -26.20
N VAL A 14 -11.89 25.80 -27.08
CA VAL A 14 -11.18 24.53 -27.32
C VAL A 14 -9.89 24.87 -28.06
N VAL A 15 -8.80 24.97 -27.32
CA VAL A 15 -7.46 25.05 -27.91
C VAL A 15 -7.13 23.67 -28.48
N ALA A 16 -7.36 23.50 -29.78
CA ALA A 16 -6.77 22.41 -30.55
C ALA A 16 -5.24 22.55 -30.49
N GLY A 17 -4.54 21.51 -30.01
CA GLY A 17 -3.08 21.42 -30.23
C GLY A 17 -2.19 21.26 -29.00
N LEU A 18 -2.57 20.45 -28.01
CA LEU A 18 -1.61 19.86 -27.08
C LEU A 18 -1.79 18.35 -27.15
N CYS A 19 -1.10 17.69 -28.09
CA CYS A 19 -0.90 16.25 -28.01
C CYS A 19 -0.27 15.96 -26.64
N PRO A 20 -0.98 15.29 -25.70
CA PRO A 20 -0.29 14.85 -24.51
C PRO A 20 0.72 13.83 -25.02
N ARG A 21 2.00 14.03 -24.67
CA ARG A 21 3.00 12.96 -24.80
C ARG A 21 2.46 11.77 -24.00
N VAL A 22 1.72 10.90 -24.68
CA VAL A 22 1.44 9.55 -24.22
C VAL A 22 2.81 8.97 -23.94
N ARG A 23 3.15 8.82 -22.66
CA ARG A 23 4.34 8.07 -22.25
C ARG A 23 4.07 6.66 -22.74
N GLU A 24 4.66 6.32 -23.88
CA GLU A 24 4.59 4.97 -24.41
C GLU A 24 5.05 4.01 -23.30
N PRO A 25 4.26 2.96 -22.99
CA PRO A 25 4.70 1.96 -22.04
C PRO A 25 6.02 1.36 -22.54
N PRO A 26 6.97 1.03 -21.64
CA PRO A 26 8.23 0.44 -22.06
C PRO A 26 7.96 -0.82 -22.89
N ARG A 27 8.54 -0.89 -24.08
CA ARG A 27 8.46 -2.06 -24.97
C ARG A 27 8.84 -3.33 -24.18
N PRO A 28 8.11 -4.45 -24.33
CA PRO A 28 8.47 -5.70 -23.68
C PRO A 28 9.84 -6.14 -24.21
N GLN A 29 10.87 -6.09 -23.36
CA GLN A 29 12.22 -6.53 -23.70
C GLN A 29 12.26 -8.07 -23.59
N PRO A 30 12.57 -8.80 -24.67
CA PRO A 30 12.77 -10.24 -24.60
C PRO A 30 14.09 -10.53 -23.89
N GLY A 31 13.97 -10.79 -22.58
CA GLY A 31 15.06 -11.04 -21.65
C GLY A 31 14.54 -10.92 -20.21
N THR A 32 13.46 -11.62 -19.89
CA THR A 32 12.70 -11.35 -18.67
C THR A 32 13.31 -12.07 -17.47
N ASN A 33 14.17 -11.38 -16.73
CA ASN A 33 14.21 -11.58 -15.29
C ASN A 33 12.84 -11.12 -14.77
N SER A 34 11.94 -12.07 -14.52
CA SER A 34 10.58 -11.79 -14.06
C SER A 34 10.64 -11.13 -12.69
N VAL A 35 10.39 -9.83 -12.62
CA VAL A 35 10.29 -9.12 -11.34
C VAL A 35 8.93 -9.45 -10.74
N SER A 36 8.91 -10.44 -9.84
CA SER A 36 7.71 -10.79 -9.08
C SER A 36 7.35 -9.64 -8.12
N LYS A 37 6.09 -9.21 -8.13
CA LYS A 37 5.60 -8.22 -7.17
C LYS A 37 5.43 -8.94 -5.83
N GLN A 38 6.24 -8.59 -4.84
CA GLN A 38 6.17 -9.19 -3.51
C GLN A 38 5.77 -8.13 -2.48
N PHE A 39 5.28 -8.63 -1.36
CA PHE A 39 4.97 -7.80 -0.21
C PHE A 39 5.75 -8.30 0.99
N GLU A 40 6.21 -7.38 1.82
CA GLU A 40 6.93 -7.65 3.06
C GLU A 40 6.22 -6.92 4.18
N LEU A 41 6.11 -7.59 5.32
CA LEU A 41 5.51 -7.02 6.51
C LEU A 41 6.63 -6.47 7.40
N THR A 42 6.45 -5.24 7.87
CA THR A 42 7.44 -4.56 8.72
C THR A 42 6.77 -4.02 9.96
N VAL A 43 7.50 -3.99 11.08
CA VAL A 43 7.00 -3.45 12.34
C VAL A 43 7.98 -2.42 12.92
N ASP A 44 7.43 -1.27 13.30
CA ASP A 44 8.07 -0.24 14.08
C ASP A 44 7.87 -0.53 15.58
N ARG A 45 8.92 -1.09 16.20
CA ARG A 45 8.89 -1.47 17.62
C ARG A 45 8.85 -0.26 18.57
N ILE A 46 9.20 0.94 18.10
CA ILE A 46 9.16 2.15 18.93
C ILE A 46 7.72 2.66 19.06
N LYS A 47 6.93 2.54 17.99
CA LYS A 47 5.50 2.92 17.99
C LYS A 47 4.60 1.86 18.58
N CYS A 48 5.02 0.60 18.55
CA CYS A 48 4.20 -0.51 19.03
C CYS A 48 4.01 -0.44 20.55
N ASP A 49 2.77 -0.56 21.00
CA ASP A 49 2.37 -0.57 22.40
C ASP A 49 1.86 -1.95 22.88
N GLY A 50 2.11 -3.01 22.12
CA GLY A 50 1.87 -4.39 22.55
C GLY A 50 0.40 -4.83 22.57
N ARG A 51 -0.48 -4.20 21.78
CA ARG A 51 -1.94 -4.51 21.77
C ARG A 51 -2.34 -5.88 21.23
N GLY A 52 -1.48 -6.56 20.48
CA GLY A 52 -1.74 -7.90 19.96
C GLY A 52 -2.74 -8.05 18.81
N LEU A 53 -3.51 -7.01 18.43
CA LEU A 53 -4.52 -7.07 17.34
C LEU A 53 -3.97 -7.60 16.01
N CYS A 54 -2.73 -7.28 15.68
CA CYS A 54 -2.09 -7.74 14.45
C CYS A 54 -1.86 -9.27 14.46
N ALA A 55 -1.56 -9.88 15.61
CA ALA A 55 -1.40 -11.32 15.75
C ALA A 55 -2.73 -12.07 15.74
N GLU A 56 -3.82 -11.44 16.20
CA GLU A 56 -5.18 -12.00 16.09
C GLU A 56 -5.64 -12.07 14.62
N LEU A 57 -5.31 -11.04 13.83
CA LEU A 57 -5.68 -10.98 12.40
C LEU A 57 -4.77 -11.81 11.50
N LEU A 58 -3.49 -11.97 11.88
CA LEU A 58 -2.48 -12.59 11.03
C LEU A 58 -1.55 -13.55 11.82
N PRO A 59 -2.10 -14.59 12.48
CA PRO A 59 -1.32 -15.49 13.33
C PRO A 59 -0.27 -16.30 12.55
N GLU A 60 -0.47 -16.47 11.24
CA GLU A 60 0.45 -17.19 10.35
C GLU A 60 1.80 -16.47 10.17
N LEU A 61 1.82 -15.13 10.26
CA LEU A 61 3.03 -14.32 10.03
C LEU A 61 3.45 -13.53 11.26
N ILE A 62 2.58 -13.37 12.26
CA ILE A 62 2.83 -12.57 13.44
C ILE A 62 2.59 -13.43 14.67
N ARG A 63 3.63 -13.59 15.48
CA ARG A 63 3.51 -14.13 16.84
C ARG A 63 3.76 -13.03 17.84
N LEU A 64 3.16 -13.13 19.02
CA LEU A 64 3.52 -12.27 20.14
C LEU A 64 4.59 -12.95 21.00
N ASP A 65 5.52 -12.17 21.52
CA ASP A 65 6.37 -12.59 22.62
C ASP A 65 5.65 -12.49 23.97
N ASP A 66 6.35 -12.86 25.03
CA ASP A 66 5.83 -12.83 26.40
C ASP A 66 5.47 -11.41 26.88
N TRP A 67 5.91 -10.38 26.16
CA TRP A 67 5.68 -8.97 26.48
C TRP A 67 4.60 -8.35 25.58
N GLY A 68 4.02 -9.13 24.67
CA GLY A 68 2.97 -8.69 23.75
C GLY A 68 3.49 -7.97 22.50
N TYR A 69 4.81 -7.95 22.26
CA TYR A 69 5.36 -7.35 21.04
C TYR A 69 5.33 -8.33 19.87
N PRO A 70 5.00 -7.85 18.65
CA PRO A 70 4.94 -8.69 17.47
C PRO A 70 6.33 -9.10 16.97
N ILE A 71 6.51 -10.41 16.80
CA ILE A 71 7.59 -11.06 16.10
C ILE A 71 7.05 -11.47 14.73
N LEU A 72 7.65 -10.92 13.67
CA LEU A 72 7.28 -11.21 12.30
C LEU A 72 8.07 -12.42 11.77
N ALA A 73 7.38 -13.30 11.03
CA ALA A 73 8.03 -14.32 10.22
C ALA A 73 8.90 -13.65 9.14
N ALA A 74 10.11 -14.17 8.94
CA ALA A 74 11.01 -13.65 7.92
C ALA A 74 10.49 -14.01 6.51
N GLY A 75 10.47 -13.04 5.61
CA GLY A 75 10.23 -13.26 4.19
C GLY A 75 9.02 -12.51 3.64
N VAL A 76 8.53 -13.01 2.51
CA VAL A 76 7.45 -12.38 1.75
C VAL A 76 6.10 -12.84 2.25
N VAL A 77 5.14 -11.92 2.28
CA VAL A 77 3.74 -12.20 2.57
C VAL A 77 3.15 -13.01 1.41
N PRO A 78 2.63 -14.23 1.65
CA PRO A 78 1.95 -15.02 0.64
C PRO A 78 0.77 -14.25 0.03
N GLU A 79 0.48 -14.45 -1.25
CA GLU A 79 -0.55 -13.66 -1.95
C GLU A 79 -1.94 -13.76 -1.30
N HIS A 80 -2.28 -14.94 -0.75
CA HIS A 80 -3.55 -15.16 -0.06
C HIS A 80 -3.65 -14.46 1.30
N LEU A 81 -2.52 -14.09 1.92
CA LEU A 81 -2.47 -13.38 3.20
C LEU A 81 -2.37 -11.86 3.04
N ILE A 82 -2.12 -11.35 1.83
CA ILE A 82 -2.09 -9.90 1.56
C ILE A 82 -3.33 -9.17 2.09
N PRO A 83 -4.59 -9.60 1.82
CA PRO A 83 -5.76 -8.86 2.32
C PRO A 83 -5.84 -8.86 3.85
N LEU A 84 -5.46 -9.96 4.51
CA LEU A 84 -5.38 -10.02 5.97
C LEU A 84 -4.27 -9.12 6.51
N ALA A 85 -3.12 -9.07 5.85
CA ALA A 85 -2.01 -8.21 6.21
C ALA A 85 -2.35 -6.71 6.04
N GLN A 86 -3.09 -6.36 4.99
CA GLN A 86 -3.62 -5.01 4.81
C GLN A 86 -4.57 -4.63 5.94
N ARG A 87 -5.49 -5.52 6.30
CA ARG A 87 -6.40 -5.31 7.41
C ARG A 87 -5.67 -5.16 8.76
N ALA A 88 -4.63 -5.97 9.00
CA ALA A 88 -3.79 -5.83 10.18
C ALA A 88 -3.06 -4.47 10.27
N VAL A 89 -2.73 -3.87 9.12
CA VAL A 89 -2.17 -2.51 9.05
C VAL A 89 -3.23 -1.45 9.36
N GLU A 90 -4.44 -1.61 8.82
CA GLU A 90 -5.55 -0.67 9.02
C GLU A 90 -6.09 -0.70 10.46
N ASP A 91 -6.17 -1.89 11.07
CA ASP A 91 -6.68 -2.07 12.43
C ASP A 91 -5.63 -1.73 13.51
N CYS A 92 -4.40 -1.38 13.12
CA CYS A 92 -3.35 -0.96 14.05
C CYS A 92 -3.55 0.51 14.47
N PRO A 93 -3.97 0.80 15.73
CA PRO A 93 -4.33 2.16 16.14
C PRO A 93 -3.14 3.13 16.19
N VAL A 94 -1.92 2.58 16.34
CA VAL A 94 -0.67 3.34 16.41
C VAL A 94 0.13 3.27 15.09
N LEU A 95 -0.41 2.59 14.07
CA LEU A 95 0.23 2.39 12.76
C LEU A 95 1.68 1.87 12.88
N ALA A 96 1.90 0.96 13.85
CA ALA A 96 3.21 0.36 14.08
C ALA A 96 3.55 -0.69 13.02
N ILE A 97 2.57 -1.29 12.36
CA ILE A 97 2.78 -2.29 11.31
C ILE A 97 2.55 -1.68 9.93
N ALA A 98 3.37 -2.07 8.95
CA ALA A 98 3.26 -1.59 7.58
C ALA A 98 3.54 -2.70 6.57
N LEU A 99 2.76 -2.69 5.49
CA LEU A 99 2.95 -3.58 4.34
C LEU A 99 3.74 -2.84 3.25
N ARG A 100 4.95 -3.33 2.96
CA ARG A 100 5.83 -2.76 1.94
C ARG A 100 5.78 -3.60 0.68
N ARG A 101 5.75 -2.94 -0.48
CA ARG A 101 5.89 -3.61 -1.77
C ARG A 101 7.38 -3.75 -2.08
N THR A 102 7.83 -4.97 -2.29
CA THR A 102 9.21 -5.31 -2.62
C THR A 102 9.30 -5.92 -4.02
N HIS A 103 10.47 -5.78 -4.63
CA HIS A 103 10.79 -6.30 -5.95
C HIS A 103 12.07 -7.12 -5.82
N ILE A 104 11.95 -8.43 -5.57
CA ILE A 104 13.12 -9.30 -5.55
C ILE A 104 13.46 -9.68 -6.99
N LYS A 105 14.69 -9.39 -7.40
CA LYS A 105 15.26 -9.93 -8.64
C LYS A 105 15.72 -11.35 -8.31
N LYS A 106 15.06 -12.35 -8.91
CA LYS A 106 15.51 -13.74 -8.85
C LYS A 106 16.76 -13.92 -9.71
#